data_AF-A0A939YJ91-F1
#
_entry.id   AF-A0A939YJ91-F1
#
_cell.length_a   1.000
_cell.length_b   1.000
_cell.length_c   1.000
_cell.angle_alpha   90.00
_cell.angle_beta   90.00
_cell.angle_gamma   90.00
#
_symmetry.space_group_name_H-M   'P 1'
#
loop_
_entity.id
_entity.type
_entity.pdbx_description
1 polymer ?
#
loop_
_entity_poly.entity_id
_entity_poly.type
_entity_poly.pdbx_seq_one_letter_code
_entity_poly.pdbx_strand_id
1 'polypeptide(L)'
;MQINKKSVEKLCSLPDDALKEKIRAAAVACGADGDAAVSKLTDLPALKRRLSSLSDAQIKAICQAVGEDKLNKIKRSLDDGSDG
;
A
#
# COMPACT_ATOMS: atom_id res chain seq x y z
N MET A 1 4.59 -4.15 14.45
CA MET A 1 3.38 -3.36 14.15
C MET A 1 2.73 -3.90 12.89
N GLN A 2 1.51 -4.41 13.00
CA GLN A 2 0.69 -4.97 11.91
C GLN A 2 0.10 -3.86 11.05
N ILE A 3 -0.12 -4.13 9.75
CA ILE A 3 -0.96 -3.27 8.91
C ILE A 3 -2.40 -3.44 9.38
N ASN A 4 -2.96 -2.36 9.91
CA ASN A 4 -4.31 -2.30 10.44
C ASN A 4 -5.12 -1.24 9.66
N LYS A 5 -6.43 -1.17 9.90
CA LYS A 5 -7.31 -0.18 9.24
C LYS A 5 -6.78 1.26 9.30
N LYS A 6 -6.23 1.69 10.44
CA LYS A 6 -5.59 3.01 10.56
C LYS A 6 -4.44 3.25 9.58
N SER A 7 -3.64 2.24 9.25
CA SER A 7 -2.55 2.36 8.27
C SER A 7 -3.11 2.51 6.86
N VAL A 8 -4.19 1.78 6.55
CA VAL A 8 -4.90 1.88 5.26
C VAL A 8 -5.60 3.23 5.14
N GLU A 9 -6.23 3.72 6.20
CA GLU A 9 -6.85 5.06 6.23
C GLU A 9 -5.81 6.16 6.08
N LYS A 10 -4.64 6.05 6.74
CA LYS A 10 -3.53 6.99 6.53
C LYS A 10 -3.07 7.00 5.08
N LEU A 11 -2.92 5.84 4.45
CA LEU A 11 -2.58 5.74 3.02
C LEU A 11 -3.67 6.37 2.13
N CYS A 12 -4.95 6.19 2.46
CA CYS A 12 -6.06 6.78 1.70
C CYS A 12 -6.15 8.31 1.87
N SER A 13 -5.73 8.84 3.02
CA SER A 13 -5.66 10.28 3.28
C SER A 13 -4.46 10.98 2.63
N LEU A 14 -3.50 10.24 2.06
CA LEU A 14 -2.39 10.85 1.33
C LEU A 14 -2.85 11.47 0.01
N PRO A 15 -2.20 12.56 -0.43
CA PRO A 15 -2.42 13.09 -1.77
C PRO A 15 -2.07 12.03 -2.83
N ASP A 16 -2.67 12.15 -4.02
CA ASP A 16 -2.59 11.13 -5.05
C ASP A 16 -1.15 10.85 -5.50
N ASP A 17 -0.30 11.87 -5.61
CA ASP A 17 1.12 11.71 -5.92
C ASP A 17 1.88 10.93 -4.85
N ALA A 18 1.65 11.24 -3.56
CA ALA A 18 2.26 10.49 -2.47
C ALA A 18 1.75 9.05 -2.42
N LEU A 19 0.46 8.81 -2.70
CA LEU A 19 -0.08 7.46 -2.75
C LEU A 19 0.51 6.65 -3.92
N LYS A 20 0.68 7.26 -5.10
CA LYS A 20 1.36 6.63 -6.25
C LYS A 20 2.79 6.24 -5.89
N GLU A 21 3.55 7.14 -5.27
CA GLU A 21 4.93 6.88 -4.86
C GLU A 21 5.01 5.72 -3.86
N LYS A 22 4.12 5.70 -2.87
CA LYS A 22 4.01 4.62 -1.88
C LYS A 22 3.62 3.28 -2.52
N ILE A 23 2.72 3.28 -3.51
CA ILE A 23 2.36 2.05 -4.23
C ILE A 23 3.51 1.59 -5.14
N ARG A 24 4.23 2.52 -5.78
CA ARG A 24 5.45 2.21 -6.56
C ARG A 24 6.48 1.52 -5.68
N ALA A 25 6.77 2.09 -4.52
CA ALA A 25 7.72 1.56 -3.56
C ALA A 25 7.28 0.18 -3.04
N ALA A 26 6.00 0.01 -2.73
CA ALA A 26 5.41 -1.28 -2.33
C ALA A 26 5.51 -2.35 -3.43
N ALA A 27 5.28 -1.97 -4.69
CA ALA A 27 5.38 -2.87 -5.84
C ALA A 27 6.83 -3.32 -6.06
N VAL A 28 7.79 -2.38 -6.07
CA VAL A 28 9.23 -2.70 -6.17
C VAL A 28 9.67 -3.61 -5.02
N ALA A 29 9.22 -3.34 -3.80
CA ALA A 29 9.50 -4.15 -2.63
C ALA A 29 8.95 -5.60 -2.73
N CYS A 30 7.89 -5.81 -3.51
CA CYS A 30 7.34 -7.13 -3.81
C CYS A 30 8.02 -7.85 -4.97
N GLY A 31 9.02 -7.22 -5.62
CA GLY A 31 9.63 -7.71 -6.85
C GLY A 31 8.76 -7.50 -8.09
N ALA A 32 7.78 -6.60 -8.01
CA ALA A 32 6.96 -6.19 -9.15
C ALA A 32 7.48 -4.86 -9.74
N ASP A 33 7.15 -4.64 -11.00
CA ASP A 33 7.54 -3.42 -11.69
C ASP A 33 6.71 -2.23 -11.17
N GLY A 34 7.37 -1.31 -10.47
CA GLY A 34 6.70 -0.19 -9.81
C GLY A 34 5.98 0.73 -10.79
N ASP A 35 6.54 0.93 -11.98
CA ASP A 35 5.95 1.78 -13.00
C ASP A 35 4.70 1.13 -13.60
N ALA A 36 4.77 -0.17 -13.90
CA ALA A 36 3.61 -0.93 -14.34
C ALA A 36 2.50 -0.98 -13.28
N ALA A 37 2.86 -1.08 -11.99
CA ALA A 37 1.89 -1.06 -10.89
C ALA A 37 1.17 0.28 -10.79
N VAL A 38 1.88 1.41 -10.92
CA VAL A 38 1.28 2.75 -10.91
C VAL A 38 0.49 3.02 -12.19
N SER A 39 0.96 2.56 -13.34
CA SER A 39 0.25 2.68 -14.62
C SER A 39 -1.07 1.92 -14.62
N LYS A 40 -1.16 0.80 -13.88
CA LYS A 40 -2.40 0.05 -13.64
C LYS A 40 -3.35 0.72 -12.64
N LEU A 41 -2.88 1.73 -11.90
CA LEU A 41 -3.75 2.58 -11.07
C LEU A 41 -4.36 3.69 -11.93
N THR A 42 -5.24 3.29 -12.84
CA THR A 42 -6.04 4.23 -13.63
C THR A 42 -7.02 5.01 -12.77
N ASP A 43 -7.41 4.48 -11.60
CA ASP A 43 -8.49 5.02 -10.78
C ASP A 43 -8.15 5.00 -9.28
N LEU A 44 -7.27 5.91 -8.87
CA LEU A 44 -6.91 6.15 -7.46
C LEU A 44 -8.10 6.48 -6.55
N PRO A 45 -9.07 7.32 -6.92
CA PRO A 45 -10.21 7.60 -6.04
C PRO A 45 -11.07 6.35 -5.82
N ALA A 46 -11.25 5.50 -6.85
CA ALA A 46 -11.93 4.21 -6.68
C ALA A 46 -11.12 3.25 -5.79
N LEU A 47 -9.79 3.23 -5.91
CA LEU A 47 -8.90 2.45 -5.04
C LEU A 47 -9.03 2.90 -3.58
N LYS A 48 -8.96 4.20 -3.30
CA LYS A 48 -9.12 4.78 -1.96
C LYS A 48 -10.48 4.40 -1.36
N ARG A 49 -11.57 4.55 -2.13
CA ARG A 49 -12.91 4.13 -1.69
C ARG A 49 -12.96 2.64 -1.34
N ARG A 50 -12.36 1.79 -2.15
CA ARG A 50 -12.29 0.34 -1.90
C ARG A 50 -11.48 0.03 -0.64
N LEU A 51 -10.31 0.64 -0.50
CA LEU A 51 -9.42 0.47 0.66
C LEU A 51 -10.06 0.96 1.96
N SER A 52 -10.73 2.11 1.95
CA SER A 52 -11.50 2.63 3.10
C SER A 52 -12.72 1.76 3.45
N SER A 53 -13.27 1.03 2.47
CA SER A 53 -14.39 0.10 2.69
C SER A 53 -13.95 -1.27 3.21
N LEU A 54 -12.64 -1.55 3.29
CA LEU A 54 -12.15 -2.83 3.82
C LEU A 54 -12.33 -2.90 5.34
N SER A 55 -12.86 -4.04 5.80
CA SER A 55 -12.90 -4.37 7.23
C SER A 55 -11.53 -4.85 7.72
N ASP A 56 -11.22 -4.69 9.01
CA ASP A 56 -9.96 -5.18 9.60
C ASP A 56 -9.70 -6.67 9.31
N ALA A 57 -10.75 -7.50 9.27
CA ALA A 57 -10.64 -8.90 8.89
C ALA A 57 -10.15 -9.09 7.44
N GLN A 58 -10.61 -8.26 6.50
CA GLN A 58 -10.19 -8.32 5.09
C GLN A 58 -8.76 -7.79 4.93
N ILE A 59 -8.40 -6.71 5.64
CA ILE A 59 -7.04 -6.19 5.66
C ILE A 59 -6.08 -7.25 6.18
N LYS A 60 -6.46 -7.94 7.27
CA LYS A 60 -5.69 -9.04 7.83
C LYS A 60 -5.58 -10.23 6.88
N ALA A 61 -6.65 -10.58 6.16
CA ALA A 61 -6.63 -11.63 5.15
C ALA A 61 -5.71 -11.29 3.97
N ILE A 62 -5.76 -10.03 3.47
CA ILE A 62 -4.85 -9.55 2.43
C ILE A 62 -3.41 -9.58 2.92
N CYS A 63 -3.18 -9.14 4.16
CA CYS A 63 -1.87 -9.20 4.79
C CYS A 63 -1.33 -10.64 4.87
N GLN A 64 -2.17 -11.59 5.29
CA GLN A 64 -1.80 -13.00 5.32
C GLN A 64 -1.54 -13.57 3.92
N ALA A 65 -2.34 -13.18 2.92
CA ALA A 65 -2.18 -13.63 1.54
C ALA A 65 -0.91 -13.09 0.86
N VAL A 66 -0.52 -11.86 1.17
CA VAL A 66 0.73 -11.24 0.68
C VAL A 66 1.95 -11.88 1.36
N GLY A 67 1.78 -12.37 2.59
CA GLY A 67 2.83 -12.98 3.39
C GLY A 67 3.64 -11.93 4.17
N GLU A 68 4.09 -12.32 5.36
CA GLU A 68 4.74 -11.42 6.31
C GLU A 68 6.04 -10.80 5.76
N ASP A 69 6.82 -11.55 4.99
CA ASP A 69 8.08 -11.08 4.36
C ASP A 69 7.84 -9.93 3.38
N LYS A 70 6.86 -10.08 2.48
CA LYS A 70 6.49 -9.05 1.50
C LYS A 70 5.87 -7.84 2.18
N LEU A 71 5.03 -8.06 3.19
CA LEU A 71 4.49 -6.99 4.01
C LEU A 71 5.58 -6.18 4.71
N ASN A 72 6.59 -6.85 5.25
CA ASN A 72 7.67 -6.16 5.95
C ASN A 72 8.53 -5.35 4.98
N LYS A 73 8.74 -5.86 3.76
CA LYS A 73 9.39 -5.12 2.66
C LYS A 73 8.57 -3.90 2.23
N ILE A 74 7.27 -4.09 1.98
CA ILE A 74 6.35 -2.98 1.67
C ILE A 74 6.37 -1.95 2.80
N LYS A 75 6.27 -2.40 4.05
CA LYS A 75 6.27 -1.53 5.22
C LYS A 75 7.57 -0.74 5.32
N ARG A 76 8.71 -1.40 5.14
CA ARG A 76 10.01 -0.73 5.13
C ARG A 76 10.02 0.34 4.04
N SER A 77 9.63 0.01 2.81
CA SER A 77 9.55 1.00 1.72
C SER A 77 8.49 2.10 1.92
N LEU A 78 7.46 1.87 2.73
CA LEU A 78 6.46 2.89 3.11
C LEU A 78 6.96 3.82 4.21
N ASP A 79 7.76 3.31 5.15
CA ASP A 79 8.32 4.03 6.30
C ASP A 79 9.61 4.79 5.91
N ASP A 80 10.44 4.17 5.08
CA ASP A 80 11.73 4.64 4.52
C ASP A 80 11.55 5.71 3.42
N GLY A 81 10.34 6.27 3.26
CA GLY A 81 10.13 7.52 2.51
C GLY A 81 10.33 8.76 3.38
N SER A 82 11.06 8.63 4.48
CA SER A 82 11.48 9.70 5.38
C SER A 82 12.88 9.40 5.91
N ASP A 83 13.86 9.20 5.03
CA ASP A 83 15.24 9.61 5.28
C ASP A 83 16.06 9.51 3.97
N GLY A 84 16.74 10.61 3.61
CA GLY A 84 18.02 10.66 2.87
C GLY A 84 18.13 9.99 1.50
#